data_AF-A0A7J9QUA7-F1
#
_entry.id   AF-A0A7J9QUA7-F1
#
_cell.length_a   1.000
_cell.length_b   1.000
_cell.length_c   1.000
_cell.angle_alpha   90.00
_cell.angle_beta   90.00
_cell.angle_gamma   90.00
#
_symmetry.space_group_name_H-M   'P 1'
#
loop_
_entity.id
_entity.type
_entity.pdbx_description
1 polymer ?
#
loop_
_entity_poly.entity_id
_entity_poly.type
_entity_poly.pdbx_seq_one_letter_code
_entity_poly.pdbx_strand_id
1 'polypeptide(L)' 'MKAENCAYCGDMTDLPFHCSYCKDPFCSEHRLPEEHRCVKLTQIRAKKFGER' A
#
# COMPACT_ATOMS: atom_id res chain seq x y z
N MET A 1 19.92 4.42 11.41
CA MET A 1 18.71 3.76 10.88
C MET A 1 17.82 4.84 10.27
N LYS A 2 17.16 4.58 9.14
CA LYS A 2 16.37 5.59 8.42
C LYS A 2 14.90 5.20 8.56
N ALA A 3 14.26 5.73 9.60
CA ALA A 3 12.84 5.56 9.80
C ALA A 3 12.09 6.30 8.70
N GLU A 4 11.12 5.65 8.08
CA GLU A 4 10.29 6.24 7.02
C GLU A 4 8.83 6.29 7.46
N ASN A 5 8.10 7.26 6.93
CA ASN A 5 6.70 7.47 7.27
C ASN A 5 5.80 6.58 6.41
N CYS A 6 4.83 5.94 7.05
CA CYS A 6 3.81 5.18 6.35
C CYS A 6 2.94 6.12 5.50
N ALA A 7 2.82 5.85 4.20
CA ALA A 7 2.02 6.65 3.29
C ALA A 7 0.50 6.59 3.57
N TYR A 8 0.05 5.68 4.43
CA TYR A 8 -1.37 5.52 4.78
C TYR A 8 -1.75 6.23 6.09
N CYS A 9 -1.01 5.98 7.18
CA CYS A 9 -1.32 6.53 8.50
C CYS A 9 -0.33 7.62 8.97
N GLY A 10 0.84 7.74 8.32
CA GLY A 10 1.89 8.68 8.72
C GLY A 10 2.87 8.15 9.78
N ASP A 11 2.65 6.93 10.29
CA ASP A 11 3.49 6.33 11.34
C ASP A 11 4.95 6.18 10.91
N MET A 12 5.88 6.53 11.81
CA MET A 12 7.31 6.30 11.61
C MET A 12 7.64 4.83 11.87
N THR A 13 8.16 4.15 10.85
CA THR A 13 8.66 2.76 10.95
C THR A 13 10.14 2.73 10.67
N ASP A 14 10.91 2.01 11.50
CA ASP A 14 12.35 1.78 11.26
C ASP A 14 12.57 0.83 10.07
N LEU A 15 11.54 0.06 9.71
CA LEU A 15 11.50 -0.86 8.57
C LEU A 15 10.29 -0.54 7.68
N PRO A 16 10.44 0.25 6.61
CA PRO A 16 9.38 0.45 5.64
C PRO A 16 9.14 -0.78 4.78
N PHE A 17 7.87 -1.17 4.65
CA PHE A 17 7.42 -2.20 3.71
C PHE A 17 6.94 -1.55 2.42
N HIS A 18 7.56 -1.90 1.30
CA HIS A 18 7.17 -1.38 0.00
C HIS A 18 6.15 -2.31 -0.64
N CYS A 19 4.95 -1.79 -0.93
CA CYS A 19 3.91 -2.60 -1.57
C CYS A 19 4.23 -2.84 -3.05
N SER A 20 4.20 -4.08 -3.54
CA SER A 20 4.51 -4.40 -4.95
C SER A 20 3.56 -3.76 -5.97
N TYR A 21 2.37 -3.35 -5.52
CA TYR A 21 1.36 -2.72 -6.36
C TYR A 21 1.59 -1.20 -6.45
N CYS A 22 1.40 -0.47 -5.35
CA CYS A 22 1.54 0.99 -5.34
C CYS A 22 2.99 1.50 -5.25
N LYS A 23 3.92 0.67 -4.75
CA LYS A 23 5.35 0.99 -4.50
C LYS A 23 5.61 2.01 -3.38
N ASP A 24 4.58 2.36 -2.62
CA ASP A 24 4.69 3.24 -1.46
C ASP A 24 5.21 2.50 -0.20
N PRO A 25 5.88 3.23 0.72
CA PRO A 25 6.35 2.71 2.00
C PRO A 25 5.22 2.66 3.05
N PHE A 26 5.12 1.53 3.75
CA PHE A 26 4.14 1.30 4.80
C PHE A 26 4.77 0.76 6.08
N CYS A 27 4.11 0.97 7.23
CA CYS A 27 4.51 0.36 8.50
C CYS A 27 4.11 -1.12 8.56
N SER A 28 4.58 -1.82 9.59
CA SER A 28 4.32 -3.25 9.82
C SER A 28 2.83 -3.61 9.80
N GLU A 29 1.99 -2.71 10.30
CA GLU A 29 0.54 -2.86 10.31
C GLU A 29 -0.05 -2.68 8.89
N HIS A 30 0.40 -1.65 8.16
CA HIS A 30 -0.14 -1.30 6.85
C HIS A 30 0.57 -1.97 5.66
N ARG A 31 1.43 -2.97 5.89
CA ARG A 31 2.16 -3.67 4.81
C ARG A 31 1.27 -4.47 3.87
N LEU A 32 0.09 -4.91 4.33
CA LEU A 32 -0.86 -5.67 3.51
C LEU A 32 -1.71 -4.73 2.65
N PRO A 33 -2.03 -5.12 1.41
CA PRO A 33 -2.90 -4.33 0.52
C PRO A 33 -4.29 -4.04 1.08
N GLU A 34 -4.79 -4.92 1.96
CA GLU A 34 -6.09 -4.79 2.63
C GLU A 34 -6.09 -3.66 3.66
N GLU A 35 -4.99 -3.52 4.40
CA GLU A 35 -4.83 -2.55 5.49
C GLU A 35 -4.66 -1.12 4.96
N HIS A 36 -3.86 -0.92 3.91
CA HIS A 36 -3.67 0.40 3.30
C HIS A 36 -4.61 0.71 2.12
N ARG A 37 -5.65 -0.12 1.91
CA ARG A 37 -6.59 -0.04 0.78
C ARG A 37 -5.89 0.28 -0.54
N CYS A 38 -4.99 -0.60 -0.97
CA CYS A 38 -4.15 -0.35 -2.14
C CYS A 38 -4.96 0.07 -3.38
N VAL A 39 -4.79 1.33 -3.81
CA VAL A 39 -5.55 1.94 -4.92
C VAL A 39 -5.40 1.16 -6.22
N LYS A 40 -4.21 0.63 -6.50
CA LYS A 40 -3.97 -0.17 -7.72
C LYS A 40 -4.71 -1.50 -7.69
N LEU A 41 -4.87 -2.12 -6.53
CA LEU A 41 -5.60 -3.38 -6.39
C LEU A 41 -7.10 -3.17 -6.58
N THR A 42 -7.62 -2.06 -6.07
CA THR A 42 -8.99 -1.60 -6.32
C THR A 42 -9.21 -1.31 -7.81
N GLN A 43 -8.26 -0.65 -8.49
CA GLN A 43 -8.37 -0.41 -9.94
C GLN A 43 -8.36 -1.70 -10.77
N ILE A 44 -7.52 -2.69 -10.43
CA ILE A 44 -7.48 -3.97 -11.17
C ILE A 44 -8.81 -4.73 -10.99
N ARG A 45 -9.39 -4.72 -9.78
CA ARG A 45 -10.72 -5.30 -9.55
C ARG A 45 -11.83 -4.55 -10.29
N ALA A 46 -11.77 -3.22 -10.31
CA ALA A 46 -12.78 -2.39 -10.99
C ALA A 46 -12.74 -2.51 -12.52
N LYS A 47 -11.55 -2.70 -13.12
CA LYS A 47 -11.40 -2.78 -14.59
C LYS A 47 -11.92 -4.06 -15.21
N LYS A 48 -12.11 -5.15 -14.43
CA LYS A 48 -12.68 -6.40 -14.94
C LYS A 48 -14.16 -6.36 -15.31
N PHE A 49 -14.85 -5.23 -15.11
CA PHE A 49 -16.26 -5.06 -15.47
C PHE A 49 -16.47 -4.41 -16.85
N GLY A 50 -15.40 -4.02 -17.55
CA GLY A 50 -15.48 -3.21 -18.78
C GLY A 50 -15.07 -3.90 -20.09
N GLU A 51 -14.74 -5.19 -20.09
CA GLU A 51 -14.44 -5.93 -21.32
C GLU A 51 -15.61 -6.88 -21.61
N ARG A 52 -16.56 -6.38 -22.41
CA ARG A 52 -17.65 -7.14 -23.02
C ARG A 52 -17.63 -6.91 -24.52
#